data_AF-A0A0N1IAS3-F1
#
_entry.id   AF-A0A0N1IAS3-F1
#
_cell.length_a   1.000
_cell.length_b   1.000
_cell.length_c   1.000
_cell.angle_alpha   90.00
_cell.angle_beta   90.00
_cell.angle_gamma   90.00
#
_symmetry.space_group_name_H-M   'P 1'
#
loop_
_entity.id
_entity.type
_entity.pdbx_description
1 polymer ?
#
loop_
_entity_poly.entity_id
_entity_poly.type
_entity_poly.pdbx_seq_one_letter_code
_entity_poly.pdbx_strand_id
1 'polypeptide(L)' 'MIQDEEYDEQALSPERIKALGFKPQKELLVNHLLPYASALDEESTKFLEQVKVNLAKSVLLREMKPSCGVWSSRLMK' A
#
# COMPACT_ATOMS: atom_id res chain seq x y z
N MET A 1 -24.20 -0.55 -8.32
CA MET A 1 -22.83 -0.91 -7.92
C MET A 1 -22.98 -2.05 -6.94
N ILE A 2 -22.82 -3.27 -7.44
CA ILE A 2 -22.77 -4.44 -6.58
C ILE A 2 -21.35 -4.41 -6.02
N GLN A 3 -21.18 -3.77 -4.86
CA GLN A 3 -20.08 -4.10 -3.97
C GLN A 3 -20.56 -5.39 -3.31
N ASP A 4 -20.18 -6.53 -3.87
CA ASP A 4 -20.53 -7.84 -3.34
C ASP A 4 -20.14 -7.87 -1.86
N GLU A 5 -21.02 -8.16 -0.91
CA GLU A 5 -20.69 -8.14 0.53
C GLU A 5 -19.49 -9.05 0.88
N GLU A 6 -19.24 -10.05 0.04
CA GLU A 6 -18.08 -10.94 0.02
C GLU A 6 -16.72 -10.19 -0.21
N TYR A 7 -16.75 -9.04 -0.90
CA TYR A 7 -15.64 -8.09 -1.16
C TYR A 7 -15.02 -7.53 0.12
N ASP A 8 -15.87 -7.06 1.03
CA ASP A 8 -15.42 -6.45 2.28
C ASP A 8 -14.95 -7.52 3.26
N GLU A 9 -15.57 -8.71 3.24
CA GLU A 9 -15.21 -9.79 4.16
C GLU A 9 -13.79 -10.33 3.91
N GLN A 10 -13.39 -10.53 2.65
CA GLN A 10 -12.06 -11.06 2.34
C GLN A 10 -10.96 -9.98 2.41
N ALA A 11 -11.21 -8.79 1.85
CA ALA A 11 -10.18 -7.75 1.79
C ALA A 11 -10.04 -6.96 3.10
N LEU A 12 -11.12 -6.80 3.86
CA LEU A 12 -11.17 -5.98 5.07
C LEU A 12 -11.48 -6.80 6.33
N SER A 13 -10.99 -8.05 6.37
CA SER A 13 -11.15 -8.88 7.55
C SER A 13 -10.61 -8.15 8.80
N PRO A 14 -11.33 -8.18 9.93
CA PRO A 14 -10.88 -7.50 11.16
C PRO A 14 -9.49 -7.94 11.62
N GLU A 15 -9.13 -9.20 11.35
CA GLU A 15 -7.83 -9.78 11.65
C GLU A 15 -6.72 -9.15 10.82
N ARG A 16 -6.93 -8.96 9.51
CA ARG A 16 -5.97 -8.32 8.61
C ARG A 16 -5.79 -6.85 8.95
N ILE A 17 -6.87 -6.12 9.24
CA ILE A 17 -6.80 -4.72 9.67
C ILE A 17 -5.98 -4.60 10.97
N LYS A 18 -6.18 -5.52 11.92
CA LYS A 18 -5.41 -5.57 13.16
C LYS A 18 -3.93 -5.88 12.91
N ALA A 19 -3.62 -6.79 11.99
CA ALA A 19 -2.26 -7.15 11.61
C ALA A 19 -1.52 -5.99 10.90
N LEU A 20 -2.20 -5.31 9.98
CA LEU A 20 -1.64 -4.16 9.24
C LEU A 20 -1.54 -2.89 10.12
N GLY A 21 -2.40 -2.76 11.13
CA GLY A 21 -2.51 -1.55 11.97
C GLY A 21 -3.19 -0.37 11.27
N PHE A 22 -3.72 -0.58 10.07
CA PHE A 22 -4.53 0.40 9.32
C PHE A 22 -5.55 -0.31 8.43
N LYS A 23 -6.59 0.42 8.03
CA LYS A 23 -7.57 -0.06 7.04
C LYS A 23 -7.10 0.33 5.64
N PRO A 24 -6.81 -0.62 4.72
CA PRO A 24 -6.53 -0.30 3.33
C PRO A 24 -7.68 0.48 2.68
N GLN A 25 -7.37 1.53 1.92
CA GLN A 25 -8.39 2.40 1.31
C GLN A 25 -8.87 1.90 -0.05
N LYS A 26 -7.97 1.33 -0.86
CA LYS A 26 -8.26 0.79 -2.19
C LYS A 26 -7.24 -0.28 -2.53
N GLU A 27 -7.71 -1.48 -2.85
CA GLU A 27 -6.87 -2.61 -3.24
C GLU A 27 -7.24 -3.16 -4.62
N LEU A 28 -6.26 -3.83 -5.25
CA LEU A 28 -6.47 -4.58 -6.48
C LEU A 28 -6.87 -6.01 -6.11
N LEU A 29 -8.11 -6.40 -6.41
CA LEU A 29 -8.64 -7.73 -6.05
C LEU A 29 -7.82 -8.88 -6.63
N VAL A 30 -7.27 -8.68 -7.83
CA VAL A 30 -6.42 -9.67 -8.50
C VAL A 30 -5.18 -10.05 -7.70
N ASN A 31 -4.74 -9.20 -6.77
CA ASN A 31 -3.60 -9.51 -5.90
C ASN A 31 -3.88 -10.71 -4.99
N HIS A 32 -5.12 -10.89 -4.54
CA HIS A 32 -5.54 -12.01 -3.71
C HIS A 32 -5.58 -13.34 -4.48
N LEU A 33 -5.61 -13.30 -5.81
CA LEU A 33 -5.58 -14.47 -6.68
C LEU A 33 -4.17 -14.92 -7.04
N LEU A 34 -3.14 -14.18 -6.60
CA LEU A 34 -1.76 -14.52 -6.91
C LEU A 34 -1.30 -15.71 -6.05
N PRO A 35 -0.44 -16.60 -6.59
CA PRO A 35 0.09 -17.74 -5.83
C PRO A 35 0.85 -17.35 -4.55
N TYR A 36 1.30 -16.10 -4.46
CA TYR A 36 2.06 -15.54 -3.34
C TYR A 36 1.30 -14.43 -2.61
N ALA A 37 -0.04 -14.42 -2.69
CA ALA A 37 -0.89 -13.42 -2.05
C ALA A 37 -0.58 -13.23 -0.54
N SER A 38 -0.19 -14.31 0.15
CA SER A 38 0.18 -14.27 1.57
C SER A 38 1.40 -13.40 1.89
N ALA A 39 2.29 -13.13 0.93
CA ALA A 39 3.47 -12.30 1.11
C ALA A 39 3.22 -10.82 0.78
N LEU A 40 2.10 -10.49 0.12
CA LEU A 40 1.84 -9.15 -0.40
C LEU A 40 1.61 -8.10 0.68
N ASP A 41 1.03 -8.49 1.82
CA ASP A 41 0.83 -7.58 2.95
C ASP A 41 2.16 -7.10 3.52
N GLU A 42 3.12 -8.00 3.69
CA GLU A 42 4.47 -7.66 4.16
C GLU A 42 5.20 -6.78 3.13
N GLU A 43 5.17 -7.20 1.85
CA GLU A 43 5.86 -6.49 0.77
C GLU A 43 5.31 -5.06 0.58
N SER A 44 3.99 -4.92 0.51
CA SER A 44 3.33 -3.64 0.31
C SER A 44 3.52 -2.71 1.51
N THR A 45 3.50 -3.24 2.74
CA THR A 45 3.77 -2.46 3.96
C THR A 45 5.20 -1.92 3.96
N LYS A 46 6.18 -2.76 3.62
CA LYS A 46 7.60 -2.35 3.52
C LYS A 46 7.81 -1.32 2.42
N PHE A 47 7.13 -1.47 1.28
CA PHE A 47 7.20 -0.50 0.20
C PHE A 47 6.59 0.85 0.61
N LEU A 48 5.41 0.83 1.26
CA LEU A 48 4.74 2.03 1.75
C LEU A 48 5.58 2.76 2.80
N GLU A 49 6.26 2.03 3.69
CA GLU A 49 7.21 2.59 4.65
C GLU A 49 8.34 3.34 3.93
N GLN A 50 8.97 2.70 2.92
CA GLN A 50 10.04 3.32 2.15
C GLN A 50 9.58 4.57 1.42
N VAL A 51 8.40 4.55 0.80
CA VAL A 51 7.82 5.73 0.13
C VAL A 51 7.62 6.86 1.13
N LYS A 52 6.97 6.60 2.27
CA LYS A 52 6.72 7.61 3.31
C LYS A 52 8.02 8.23 3.82
N VAL A 53 8.97 7.38 4.23
CA VAL A 53 10.25 7.81 4.81
C VAL A 53 11.06 8.61 3.81
N ASN A 54 11.22 8.11 2.58
CA ASN A 54 12.10 8.76 1.62
C ASN A 54 11.46 9.98 0.97
N LEU A 55 10.14 10.01 0.79
CA LEU A 55 9.44 11.23 0.36
C LEU A 55 9.57 12.33 1.42
N ALA A 56 9.38 12.00 2.70
CA ALA A 56 9.59 12.95 3.80
C ALA A 56 11.03 13.46 3.85
N LYS A 57 12.03 12.56 3.77
CA LYS A 57 13.45 12.94 3.70
C LYS A 57 13.76 13.85 2.51
N SER A 58 13.21 13.55 1.34
CA SER A 58 13.40 14.36 0.12
C SER A 58 12.93 15.80 0.35
N VAL A 59 11.77 15.98 1.00
CA VAL A 59 11.23 17.31 1.34
C VAL A 59 12.10 18.00 2.39
N LEU A 60 12.47 17.30 3.47
CA LEU A 60 13.29 17.85 4.55
C LEU A 60 14.68 18.31 4.06
N LEU A 61 15.29 17.55 3.14
CA LEU A 61 16.57 17.88 2.52
C LEU A 61 16.44 18.85 1.34
N ARG A 62 15.22 19.26 0.98
CA ARG A 62 14.90 20.10 -0.19
C ARG A 62 15.38 19.50 -1.52
N GLU A 63 15.53 18.18 -1.59
CA GLU A 63 15.92 17.45 -2.80
C GLU A 63 14.67 17.19 -3.69
N MET A 64 14.15 18.27 -4.27
CA MET A 64 12.94 18.20 -5.11
C MET A 64 13.16 17.40 -6.40
N LYS A 65 14.39 17.42 -6.93
CA LYS A 65 14.83 16.60 -8.07
C LYS A 65 16.23 16.02 -7.79
N PRO A 66 16.47 14.71 -8.01
CA PRO A 66 15.51 13.71 -8.51
C PRO A 66 14.58 13.12 -7.43
N SER A 67 14.95 13.16 -6.16
CA SER A 67 14.35 12.30 -5.11
C SER A 67 12.85 12.47 -4.91
N CYS A 68 12.33 13.68 -4.69
CA CYS A 68 10.89 13.89 -4.50
C CYS A 68 10.07 13.39 -5.71
N GLY A 69 10.57 13.64 -6.92
CA GLY A 69 9.94 13.16 -8.16
C GLY A 69 9.91 11.63 -8.26
N VAL A 70 11.00 10.95 -7.91
CA VAL A 70 11.09 9.47 -7.94
C VAL A 70 10.08 8.84 -6.95
N TRP A 71 10.05 9.30 -5.71
CA TRP A 71 9.16 8.72 -4.69
C TRP A 71 7.68 9.07 -4.92
N SER A 72 7.39 10.24 -5.48
CA SER A 72 6.02 10.60 -5.89
C SER A 72 5.55 9.71 -7.06
N SER A 73 6.41 9.49 -8.06
CA SER A 73 6.09 8.61 -9.19
C SER A 73 5.83 7.16 -8.76
N ARG A 74 6.56 6.67 -7.77
CA ARG A 74 6.39 5.33 -7.19
C ARG A 74 5.06 5.15 -6.44
N LEU A 75 4.48 6.23 -5.91
CA LEU A 75 3.19 6.20 -5.20
C LEU A 75 1.98 6.33 -6.14
N MET A 76 2.15 7.03 -7.26
CA MET A 76 1.05 7.34 -8.19
C MET A 76 0.75 6.22 -9.20
N LYS A 77 1.58 5.18 -9.27
CA LYS A 77 1.38 4.02 -10.17
C LYS A 77 0.56 2.96 -9.48
#